data_AF-A0A965QAZ3-F1
#
_entry.id   AF-A0A965QAZ3-F1
#
_cell.length_a   1.000
_cell.length_b   1.000
_cell.length_c   1.000
_cell.angle_alpha   90.00
_cell.angle_beta   90.00
_cell.angle_gamma   90.00
#
_symmetry.space_group_name_H-M   'P 1'
#
loop_
_entity.id
_entity.type
_entity.pdbx_description
1 polymer ?
#
loop_
_entity_poly.entity_id
_entity_poly.type
_entity_poly.pdbx_seq_one_letter_code
_entity_poly.pdbx_strand_id
1 'polypeptide(L)' 'YKLVAVFEVDEKGKAKLIRWNESKDGDYNRKIKQMLDEVRFRPAVRPDGTTVRDTAFVTAEVPSAS' A
#
# COMPACT_ATOMS: atom_id res chain seq x y z
N TYR A 1 -9.80 12.15 5.23
CA TYR A 1 -8.71 11.57 6.05
C TYR A 1 -7.55 11.24 5.12
N LYS A 2 -6.31 11.50 5.55
CA LYS A 2 -5.12 11.18 4.74
C LYS A 2 -4.70 9.75 5.02
N LEU A 3 -4.97 8.86 4.07
CA LEU A 3 -4.51 7.48 4.10
C LEU A 3 -3.01 7.45 3.79
N VAL A 4 -2.26 6.69 4.60
CA VAL A 4 -0.84 6.36 4.40
C VAL A 4 -0.69 4.86 4.61
N ALA A 5 -0.48 4.14 3.51
CA ALA A 5 -0.24 2.71 3.52
C ALA A 5 1.21 2.39 3.16
N VAL A 6 1.76 1.39 3.85
CA VAL A 6 3.13 0.91 3.65
C VAL A 6 3.08 -0.51 3.12
N PHE A 7 3.75 -0.74 2.00
CA PHE A 7 3.87 -2.03 1.34
C PHE A 7 5.33 -2.46 1.27
N GLU A 8 5.58 -3.75 1.46
CA GLU A 8 6.80 -4.39 0.96
C GLU A 8 6.50 -4.90 -0.45
N VAL A 9 7.33 -4.57 -1.43
CA VAL A 9 7.22 -5.05 -2.80
C VAL A 9 8.45 -5.89 -3.09
N ASP A 10 8.25 -7.15 -3.48
CA ASP A 10 9.36 -8.05 -3.80
C ASP A 10 9.90 -7.85 -5.23
N GLU A 11 10.95 -8.61 -5.56
CA GLU A 11 11.63 -8.58 -6.85
C GLU A 11 10.72 -8.94 -8.04
N LYS A 12 9.56 -9.57 -7.79
CA LYS A 12 8.55 -9.93 -8.78
C LYS A 12 7.39 -8.93 -8.82
N GLY A 13 7.41 -7.88 -8.01
CA GLY A 13 6.36 -6.89 -7.91
C GLY A 13 5.18 -7.34 -7.05
N LYS A 14 5.32 -8.46 -6.32
CA LYS A 14 4.29 -8.90 -5.37
C LYS A 14 4.34 -8.00 -4.15
N ALA A 15 3.22 -7.33 -3.89
CA ALA A 15 3.08 -6.45 -2.75
C ALA A 15 2.47 -7.16 -1.55
N LYS A 16 3.00 -6.86 -0.38
CA LYS A 16 2.47 -7.24 0.91
C LYS A 16 2.18 -5.97 1.70
N LEU A 17 0.91 -5.75 2.05
CA LEU A 17 0.54 -4.66 2.95
C LEU A 17 1.14 -4.91 4.34
N ILE A 18 1.93 -3.96 4.82
CA ILE A 18 2.59 -4.01 6.13
C ILE A 18 1.73 -3.33 7.18
N ARG A 19 1.26 -2.12 6.88
CA ARG A 19 0.38 -1.33 7.76
C ARG A 19 -0.26 -0.19 7.00
N TRP A 20 -1.34 0.36 7.56
CA TRP A 20 -1.82 1.70 7.25
C TRP A 20 -2.30 2.36 8.55
N ASN A 21 -2.53 3.67 8.50
CA ASN A 21 -3.00 4.46 9.65
C ASN A 21 -4.51 4.33 9.86
N GLU A 22 -4.99 3.17 10.31
CA GLU A 22 -6.42 2.85 10.51
C GLU A 22 -7.27 3.96 11.16
N SER A 23 -8.55 4.01 10.77
CA SER A 23 -9.55 4.87 11.39
C SER A 23 -10.19 4.19 12.62
N LYS A 24 -11.05 4.91 13.35
CA LYS A 24 -11.83 4.34 14.46
C LYS A 24 -13.02 3.48 14.00
N ASP A 25 -13.38 3.53 12.72
CA ASP A 25 -14.51 2.79 12.15
C ASP A 25 -14.00 1.49 11.49
N GLY A 26 -14.42 0.35 12.04
CA GLY A 26 -14.01 -0.97 11.57
C GLY A 26 -14.55 -1.34 10.19
N ASP A 27 -15.76 -0.90 9.84
CA ASP A 27 -16.35 -1.19 8.52
C ASP A 27 -15.69 -0.33 7.44
N TYR A 28 -15.36 0.92 7.77
CA TYR A 28 -14.53 1.75 6.93
C TYR A 28 -13.14 1.14 6.71
N ASN A 29 -12.47 0.68 7.77
CA ASN A 29 -11.17 0.01 7.68
C ASN A 29 -11.21 -1.24 6.78
N ARG A 30 -12.32 -2.00 6.81
CA ARG A 30 -12.51 -3.16 5.94
C ARG A 30 -12.54 -2.79 4.46
N LYS A 31 -13.25 -1.72 4.10
CA LYS A 31 -13.30 -1.20 2.72
C LYS A 31 -11.95 -0.71 2.24
N ILE A 32 -11.23 0.04 3.09
CA ILE A 32 -9.87 0.50 2.79
C ILE A 32 -8.94 -0.70 2.57
N LYS A 33 -9.03 -1.73 3.42
CA LYS A 33 -8.23 -2.94 3.26
C LYS A 33 -8.48 -3.62 1.91
N GLN A 34 -9.74 -3.76 1.50
CA GLN A 34 -10.08 -4.34 0.18
C GLN A 34 -9.46 -3.53 -0.97
N MET A 35 -9.56 -2.19 -0.92
CA MET A 35 -8.92 -1.31 -1.91
C MET A 35 -7.39 -1.48 -1.93
N LEU A 36 -6.75 -1.54 -0.77
CA LEU A 36 -5.30 -1.70 -0.66
C LEU A 36 -4.82 -3.07 -1.17
N ASP A 37 -5.61 -4.13 -1.00
CA ASP A 37 -5.30 -5.48 -1.47
C ASP A 37 -5.34 -5.59 -3.01
N GLU A 38 -6.01 -4.66 -3.70
CA GLU A 38 -6.07 -4.58 -5.16
C GLU A 38 -4.85 -3.84 -5.78
N VAL A 39 -4.08 -3.12 -4.97
CA VAL A 39 -2.96 -2.31 -5.47
C VAL A 39 -1.86 -3.20 -6.04
N ARG A 40 -1.43 -2.88 -7.27
CA ARG A 40 -0.34 -3.56 -7.97
C ARG A 40 0.86 -2.64 -8.09
N PHE A 41 2.04 -3.20 -7.86
CA PHE A 41 3.30 -2.49 -7.96
C PHE A 41 4.16 -3.13 -9.05
N ARG A 42 5.04 -2.32 -9.64
CA ARG A 42 6.20 -2.85 -10.37
C ARG A 42 7.36 -2.99 -9.36
N PRO A 43 8.23 -4.00 -9.52
CA PRO A 43 9.43 -4.09 -8.70
C PRO A 43 10.28 -2.82 -8.81
N ALA A 44 10.96 -2.46 -7.73
CA ALA A 44 12.00 -1.44 -7.80
C ALA A 44 13.18 -1.98 -8.62
N VAL A 45 13.85 -1.09 -9.36
CA VAL A 45 14.94 -1.46 -10.27
C VAL A 45 16.14 -0.58 -9.98
N ARG A 46 17.30 -1.21 -9.76
CA ARG A 46 18.58 -0.49 -9.62
C ARG A 46 19.02 0.12 -10.94
N PRO A 47 19.97 1.07 -10.95
CA PRO A 47 20.50 1.64 -12.19
C PRO A 47 21.05 0.62 -13.18
N ASP A 48 21.48 -0.56 -12.71
CA ASP A 48 22.00 -1.66 -13.53
C ASP A 48 20.90 -2.58 -14.11
N GLY A 49 19.62 -2.31 -13.84
CA GLY A 49 18.49 -3.11 -14.31
C GLY A 49 18.06 -4.25 -13.38
N THR A 50 18.77 -4.48 -12.27
CA THR A 50 18.41 -5.54 -11.31
C THR A 50 17.15 -5.17 -10.52
N THR A 51 16.15 -6.05 -10.53
CA THR A 51 14.94 -5.91 -9.69
C THR A 51 15.25 -6.22 -8.24
N VAL A 52 14.71 -5.42 -7.32
CA VAL A 52 14.98 -5.54 -5.88
C VAL A 52 13.72 -5.46 -5.07
N ARG A 53 13.74 -6.08 -3.88
CA ARG A 53 12.76 -5.83 -2.84
C ARG A 53 12.93 -4.42 -2.29
N ASP A 54 11.82 -3.71 -2.11
CA ASP A 54 11.81 -2.36 -1.54
C ASP A 54 10.50 -2.05 -0.81
N THR A 55 10.47 -0.94 -0.08
CA THR A 55 9.29 -0.43 0.60
C THR A 55 8.62 0.67 -0.23
N ALA A 56 7.31 0.51 -0.47
CA ALA A 56 6.50 1.52 -1.16
C ALA A 56 5.52 2.19 -0.21
N PHE A 57 5.32 3.49 -0.41
CA PHE A 57 4.35 4.31 0.32
C PHE A 57 3.24 4.75 -0.62
N VAL A 58 2.00 4.50 -0.23
CA VAL A 58 0.82 5.00 -0.94
C VAL A 58 0.12 6.02 -0.05
N THR A 59 -0.07 7.23 -0.57
CA THR A 59 -0.82 8.28 0.11
C THR A 59 -2.04 8.68 -0.72
N ALA A 60 -3.21 8.77 -0.09
CA ALA A 60 -4.44 9.20 -0.74
C ALA A 60 -5.29 10.07 0.19
N GLU A 61 -5.99 11.04 -0.40
CA GLU A 61 -7.11 11.71 0.26
C GLU A 61 -8.34 10.83 0.07
N VAL A 62 -8.93 10.37 1.16
CA VAL A 62 -10.15 9.54 1.14
C VAL A 62 -11.24 10.19 1.98
N PRO A 63 -12.53 10.01 1.64
CA PRO A 63 -13.63 10.52 2.44
C PRO A 63 -13.49 10.04 3.88
N SER A 64 -13.59 10.95 4.85
CA SER A 64 -13.52 10.55 6.26
C SER A 64 -14.71 9.64 6.60
N ALA A 65 -14.49 8.65 7.48
CA ALA A 65 -15.58 7.92 8.11
C ALA A 65 -16.52 8.95 8.78
N SER A 66 -17.81 8.88 8.45
CA SER A 66 -18.84 9.78 8.98
C SER A 66 -19.25 9.36 10.38
#